data_AF-A0A2R4UT10-F1
#
_entry.id   AF-A0A2R4UT10-F1
#
_cell.length_a   1.000
_cell.length_b   1.000
_cell.length_c   1.000
_cell.angle_alpha   90.00
_cell.angle_beta   90.00
_cell.angle_gamma   90.00
#
_symmetry.space_group_name_H-M   'P 1'
#
loop_
_entity.id
_entity.type
_entity.pdbx_description
1 polymer ?
#
loop_
_entity_poly.entity_id
_entity_poly.type
_entity_poly.pdbx_seq_one_letter_code
_entity_poly.pdbx_strand_id
1 'polypeptide(L)'
;MNAMQHARISAKRWGGEPEDYYEIHAFIDSTKSLCSDARHRVLHTLWGINSVVVPIFGHSLVTSTGKSVDVKDLCERDHLLVDYQQRFIPTLHDFVNAIDVKQLPQNFEQHLEQLHLNYVKDKTLSQMMLSPLAQTGKLHSLLLTHNSWFIFDILPRLGSLPSLGNIRYSPADFFNAMHFELWMDNGMAIPLSAQALHQIKQTT
;
A
#
# COMPACT_ATOMS: atom_id res chain seq x y z
N MET A 1 3.40 -11.57 8.84
CA MET A 1 2.51 -12.71 9.16
C MET A 1 1.79 -13.13 7.87
N ASN A 2 0.99 -14.21 7.82
CA ASN A 2 0.17 -14.53 6.62
C ASN A 2 -1.28 -14.03 6.77
N ALA A 3 -1.99 -13.86 5.66
CA ALA A 3 -3.35 -13.30 5.65
C ALA A 3 -4.33 -14.01 6.58
N MET A 4 -4.28 -15.35 6.66
CA MET A 4 -5.17 -16.13 7.53
C MET A 4 -4.86 -15.94 9.02
N GLN A 5 -3.60 -15.71 9.38
CA GLN A 5 -3.23 -15.37 10.75
C GLN A 5 -3.77 -13.99 11.15
N HIS A 6 -3.69 -12.99 10.27
CA HIS A 6 -4.35 -11.70 10.50
C HIS A 6 -5.87 -11.84 10.62
N ALA A 7 -6.46 -12.65 9.76
CA ALA A 7 -7.90 -12.92 9.78
C ALA A 7 -8.38 -13.53 11.11
N ARG A 8 -7.58 -14.43 11.72
CA ARG A 8 -7.85 -14.96 13.07
C ARG A 8 -7.73 -13.90 14.16
N ILE A 9 -6.81 -12.95 14.03
CA ILE A 9 -6.70 -11.80 14.96
C ILE A 9 -7.96 -10.94 14.84
N SER A 10 -8.41 -10.66 13.62
CA SER A 10 -9.64 -9.92 13.33
C SER A 10 -10.87 -10.62 13.91
N ALA A 11 -11.04 -11.92 13.66
CA ALA A 11 -12.14 -12.70 14.23
C ALA A 11 -12.12 -12.69 15.77
N LYS A 12 -10.94 -12.77 16.40
CA LYS A 12 -10.81 -12.64 17.86
C LYS A 12 -11.20 -11.25 18.37
N ARG A 13 -10.87 -10.18 17.63
CA ARG A 13 -11.14 -8.80 18.05
C ARG A 13 -12.58 -8.38 17.79
N TRP A 14 -13.11 -8.73 16.63
CA TRP A 14 -14.37 -8.23 16.13
C TRP A 14 -15.47 -9.29 16.15
N GLY A 15 -15.19 -10.57 16.37
CA GLY A 15 -16.16 -11.67 16.27
C GLY A 15 -16.34 -12.16 14.83
N GLY A 16 -17.26 -13.09 14.60
CA GLY A 16 -17.38 -13.75 13.29
C GLY A 16 -16.27 -14.79 13.07
N GLU A 17 -16.16 -15.27 11.83
CA GLU A 17 -15.19 -16.28 11.43
C GLU A 17 -13.99 -15.64 10.71
N PRO A 18 -12.77 -16.22 10.77
CA PRO A 18 -11.61 -15.68 10.04
C PRO A 18 -11.89 -15.42 8.55
N GLU A 19 -12.69 -16.27 7.91
CA GLU A 19 -13.08 -16.15 6.51
C GLU A 19 -13.80 -14.82 6.20
N ASP A 20 -14.49 -14.21 7.17
CA ASP A 20 -15.13 -12.90 7.03
C ASP A 20 -14.11 -11.78 6.71
N TYR A 21 -12.84 -11.98 7.06
CA TYR A 21 -11.77 -10.97 6.99
C TYR A 21 -10.67 -11.30 6.00
N TYR A 22 -10.64 -12.54 5.49
CA TYR A 22 -9.50 -13.07 4.75
C TYR A 22 -9.17 -12.25 3.51
N GLU A 23 -10.18 -11.92 2.69
CA GLU A 23 -9.98 -11.23 1.40
C GLU A 23 -9.28 -9.87 1.55
N ILE A 24 -9.63 -9.11 2.61
CA ILE A 24 -9.00 -7.80 2.87
C ILE A 24 -7.53 -8.00 3.25
N HIS A 25 -7.22 -8.93 4.15
CA HIS A 25 -5.84 -9.19 4.55
C HIS A 25 -5.01 -9.78 3.40
N ALA A 26 -5.59 -10.68 2.61
CA ALA A 26 -4.94 -11.26 1.44
C ALA A 26 -4.65 -10.19 0.38
N PHE A 27 -5.56 -9.24 0.20
CA PHE A 27 -5.37 -8.13 -0.73
C PHE A 27 -4.24 -7.18 -0.29
N ILE A 28 -4.17 -6.80 1.00
CA ILE A 28 -3.07 -5.96 1.51
C ILE A 28 -1.71 -6.65 1.30
N ASP A 29 -1.69 -7.98 1.41
CA ASP A 29 -0.52 -8.83 1.19
C ASP A 29 -0.24 -9.18 -0.28
N SER A 30 -1.12 -8.80 -1.22
CA SER A 30 -1.03 -9.21 -2.64
C SER A 30 0.31 -8.85 -3.31
N THR A 31 0.94 -7.78 -2.84
CA THR A 31 2.26 -7.32 -3.29
C THR A 31 3.39 -8.31 -2.98
N LYS A 32 3.19 -9.32 -2.12
CA LYS A 32 4.17 -10.41 -1.90
C LYS A 32 4.50 -11.17 -3.19
N SER A 33 3.58 -11.17 -4.15
CA SER A 33 3.81 -11.74 -5.49
C SER A 33 4.75 -10.89 -6.36
N LEU A 34 4.90 -9.60 -6.04
CA LEU A 34 5.70 -8.62 -6.79
C LEU A 34 7.11 -8.47 -6.18
N CYS A 35 7.21 -8.59 -4.87
CA CYS A 35 8.46 -8.58 -4.11
C CYS A 35 8.30 -9.54 -2.93
N SER A 36 9.17 -10.54 -2.81
CA SER A 36 9.00 -11.61 -1.80
C SER A 36 9.50 -11.24 -0.40
N ASP A 37 10.26 -10.16 -0.26
CA ASP A 37 10.76 -9.67 1.03
C ASP A 37 9.92 -8.50 1.57
N ALA A 38 10.27 -7.99 2.75
CA ALA A 38 9.50 -6.98 3.48
C ALA A 38 9.29 -5.64 2.73
N ARG A 39 10.01 -5.35 1.63
CA ARG A 39 9.75 -4.19 0.78
C ARG A 39 8.35 -4.20 0.19
N HIS A 40 7.74 -5.38 0.03
CA HIS A 40 6.38 -5.55 -0.49
C HIS A 40 5.31 -4.74 0.26
N ARG A 41 5.59 -4.33 1.51
CA ARG A 41 4.66 -3.66 2.43
C ARG A 41 4.27 -2.23 2.02
N VAL A 42 4.38 -1.85 0.74
CA VAL A 42 3.95 -0.53 0.22
C VAL A 42 2.46 -0.25 0.48
N LEU A 43 1.60 -1.28 0.47
CA LEU A 43 0.19 -1.16 0.87
C LEU A 43 -0.03 -1.12 2.40
N HIS A 44 0.99 -1.41 3.20
CA HIS A 44 0.94 -1.32 4.67
C HIS A 44 1.16 0.12 5.16
N THR A 45 0.57 1.07 4.45
CA THR A 45 0.61 2.50 4.73
C THR A 45 -0.82 3.03 4.75
N LEU A 46 -1.06 4.14 5.44
CA LEU A 46 -2.38 4.78 5.39
C LEU A 46 -2.75 5.26 3.97
N TRP A 47 -1.76 5.48 3.10
CA TRP A 47 -2.02 5.69 1.67
C TRP A 47 -2.67 4.47 1.04
N GLY A 48 -2.08 3.28 1.22
CA GLY A 48 -2.61 2.03 0.69
C GLY A 48 -4.01 1.73 1.21
N ILE A 49 -4.26 1.96 2.50
CA ILE A 49 -5.58 1.73 3.09
C ILE A 49 -6.62 2.72 2.54
N ASN A 50 -6.34 4.02 2.60
CA ASN A 50 -7.33 5.04 2.23
C ASN A 50 -7.54 5.18 0.72
N SER A 51 -6.49 4.97 -0.07
CA SER A 51 -6.52 5.22 -1.52
C SER A 51 -6.78 3.96 -2.34
N VAL A 52 -6.59 2.76 -1.75
CA VAL A 52 -6.73 1.49 -2.46
C VAL A 52 -7.70 0.55 -1.76
N VAL A 53 -7.45 0.18 -0.49
CA VAL A 53 -8.25 -0.85 0.19
C VAL A 53 -9.69 -0.41 0.44
N VAL A 54 -9.90 0.75 1.09
CA VAL A 54 -11.24 1.26 1.39
C VAL A 54 -12.07 1.51 0.13
N PRO A 55 -11.53 2.11 -0.96
CA PRO A 55 -12.27 2.21 -2.22
C PRO A 55 -12.67 0.87 -2.86
N ILE A 56 -11.91 -0.21 -2.65
CA ILE A 56 -12.23 -1.54 -3.20
C ILE A 56 -13.25 -2.29 -2.35
N PHE A 57 -13.08 -2.29 -1.03
CA PHE A 57 -13.90 -3.10 -0.11
C PHE A 57 -15.04 -2.33 0.56
N GLY A 58 -15.07 -1.00 0.42
CA GLY A 58 -15.99 -0.12 1.12
C GLY A 58 -15.49 0.28 2.51
N HIS A 59 -16.25 1.16 3.17
CA HIS A 59 -15.91 1.67 4.50
C HIS A 59 -16.15 0.66 5.62
N SER A 60 -17.07 -0.29 5.41
CA SER A 60 -17.43 -1.28 6.42
C SER A 60 -17.71 -2.63 5.78
N LEU A 61 -17.32 -3.69 6.46
CA LEU A 61 -17.76 -5.06 6.15
C LEU A 61 -18.81 -5.51 7.17
N VAL A 62 -19.70 -6.40 6.74
CA VAL A 62 -20.65 -7.08 7.63
C VAL A 62 -20.21 -8.54 7.74
N THR A 63 -19.95 -8.98 8.97
CA THR A 63 -19.53 -10.36 9.25
C THR A 63 -20.68 -11.35 9.04
N SER A 64 -20.36 -12.63 8.95
CA SER A 64 -21.33 -13.75 8.98
C SER A 64 -22.31 -13.70 10.17
N THR A 65 -21.91 -13.06 11.28
CA THR A 65 -22.73 -12.85 12.48
C THR A 65 -23.56 -11.57 12.47
N GLY A 66 -23.55 -10.81 11.37
CA GLY A 66 -24.31 -9.57 11.19
C GLY A 66 -23.66 -8.34 11.83
N LYS A 67 -22.41 -8.44 12.31
CA LYS A 67 -21.72 -7.31 12.92
C LYS A 67 -21.04 -6.45 11.85
N SER A 68 -21.23 -5.14 11.94
CA SER A 68 -20.53 -4.17 11.10
C SER A 68 -19.15 -3.85 11.69
N VAL A 69 -18.11 -3.90 10.86
CA VAL A 69 -16.72 -3.58 11.23
C VAL A 69 -16.19 -2.55 10.25
N ASP A 70 -15.57 -1.48 10.76
CA ASP A 70 -14.91 -0.47 9.91
C ASP A 70 -13.64 -1.06 9.28
N VAL A 71 -13.55 -0.97 7.95
CA VAL A 71 -12.47 -1.59 7.17
C VAL A 71 -11.13 -0.92 7.48
N LYS A 72 -11.11 0.40 7.66
CA LYS A 72 -9.86 1.13 7.95
C LYS A 72 -9.32 0.73 9.33
N ASP A 73 -10.17 0.69 10.35
CA ASP A 73 -9.79 0.26 11.70
C ASP A 73 -9.30 -1.19 11.74
N LEU A 74 -9.97 -2.09 11.02
CA LEU A 74 -9.53 -3.47 10.83
C LEU A 74 -8.11 -3.52 10.22
N CYS A 75 -7.89 -2.82 9.10
CA CYS A 75 -6.59 -2.80 8.42
C CYS A 75 -5.49 -2.26 9.33
N GLU A 76 -5.73 -1.16 10.03
CA GLU A 76 -4.74 -0.53 10.90
C GLU A 76 -4.39 -1.41 12.10
N ARG A 77 -5.40 -1.90 12.82
CA ARG A 77 -5.20 -2.57 14.12
C ARG A 77 -4.75 -4.00 14.00
N ASP A 78 -5.25 -4.72 13.01
CA ASP A 78 -5.10 -6.18 12.91
C ASP A 78 -4.14 -6.61 11.81
N HIS A 79 -3.83 -5.73 10.86
CA HIS A 79 -2.85 -5.99 9.81
C HIS A 79 -1.60 -5.13 9.99
N LEU A 80 -1.69 -3.83 9.73
CA LEU A 80 -0.53 -2.92 9.66
C LEU A 80 0.23 -2.89 11.00
N LEU A 81 -0.45 -2.53 12.11
CA LEU A 81 0.22 -2.47 13.41
C LEU A 81 0.75 -3.83 13.84
N VAL A 82 0.02 -4.93 13.61
CA VAL A 82 0.49 -6.28 13.96
C VAL A 82 1.81 -6.60 13.27
N ASP A 83 1.88 -6.31 11.98
CA ASP A 83 3.08 -6.57 11.18
C ASP A 83 4.25 -5.64 11.54
N TYR A 84 4.03 -4.56 12.27
CA TYR A 84 5.08 -3.68 12.83
C TYR A 84 5.15 -3.72 14.37
N GLN A 85 4.79 -4.87 14.98
CA GLN A 85 4.89 -5.12 16.43
C GLN A 85 4.16 -4.07 17.29
N GLN A 86 3.07 -3.50 16.78
CA GLN A 86 2.26 -2.45 17.42
C GLN A 86 3.05 -1.16 17.73
N ARG A 87 4.18 -0.93 17.03
CA ARG A 87 5.08 0.20 17.31
C ARG A 87 4.67 1.46 16.55
N PHE A 88 4.40 1.33 15.26
CA PHE A 88 4.10 2.42 14.32
C PHE A 88 3.39 1.87 13.06
N ILE A 89 2.90 2.78 12.22
CA ILE A 89 2.51 2.52 10.83
C ILE A 89 3.41 3.39 9.94
N PRO A 90 4.19 2.81 9.00
CA PRO A 90 5.03 3.62 8.12
C PRO A 90 4.18 4.47 7.17
N THR A 91 4.75 5.58 6.76
CA THR A 91 4.15 6.44 5.74
C THR A 91 4.60 5.98 4.36
N LEU A 92 3.85 6.37 3.32
CA LEU A 92 4.30 6.17 1.93
C LEU A 92 5.66 6.84 1.68
N HIS A 93 5.91 7.97 2.34
CA HIS A 93 7.16 8.73 2.21
C HIS A 93 8.37 7.92 2.72
N ASP A 94 8.21 7.09 3.76
CA ASP A 94 9.30 6.23 4.25
C ASP A 94 9.75 5.22 3.19
N PHE A 95 8.80 4.59 2.49
CA PHE A 95 9.10 3.68 1.37
C PHE A 95 9.71 4.42 0.18
N VAL A 96 9.14 5.58 -0.19
CA VAL A 96 9.61 6.37 -1.34
C VAL A 96 11.03 6.91 -1.12
N ASN A 97 11.41 7.20 0.12
CA ASN A 97 12.78 7.62 0.46
C ASN A 97 13.79 6.46 0.40
N ALA A 98 13.35 5.21 0.50
CA ALA A 98 14.21 4.05 0.34
C ALA A 98 14.51 3.73 -1.14
N ILE A 99 13.89 4.43 -2.09
CA ILE A 99 14.13 4.24 -3.53
C ILE A 99 15.36 5.04 -3.97
N ASP A 100 16.38 4.35 -4.48
CA ASP A 100 17.53 4.96 -5.13
C ASP A 100 17.16 5.42 -6.54
N VAL A 101 17.00 6.74 -6.67
CA VAL A 101 16.67 7.40 -7.94
C VAL A 101 17.68 7.11 -9.06
N LYS A 102 18.93 6.74 -8.74
CA LYS A 102 19.96 6.41 -9.74
C LYS A 102 19.73 5.05 -10.40
N GLN A 103 18.95 4.18 -9.76
CA GLN A 103 18.63 2.84 -10.27
C GLN A 103 17.31 2.81 -11.04
N LEU A 104 16.59 3.93 -11.10
CA LEU A 104 15.35 4.02 -11.86
C LEU A 104 15.60 3.96 -13.37
N PRO A 105 14.59 3.54 -14.15
CA PRO A 105 14.67 3.58 -15.60
C PRO A 105 15.02 4.98 -16.10
N GLN A 106 15.89 5.06 -17.11
CA GLN A 106 16.24 6.33 -17.74
C GLN A 106 15.00 6.97 -18.36
N ASN A 107 14.95 8.31 -18.32
CA ASN A 107 13.90 9.11 -18.94
C ASN A 107 12.49 8.76 -18.42
N PHE A 108 12.36 8.35 -17.15
CA PHE A 108 11.07 7.90 -16.64
C PHE A 108 10.08 9.06 -16.50
N GLU A 109 10.58 10.25 -16.24
CA GLU A 109 9.81 11.48 -16.11
C GLU A 109 9.04 11.79 -17.40
N GLN A 110 9.72 11.74 -18.56
CA GLN A 110 9.04 12.01 -19.83
C GLN A 110 7.97 10.96 -20.13
N HIS A 111 8.19 9.69 -19.79
CA HIS A 111 7.18 8.65 -20.00
C HIS A 111 5.99 8.77 -19.06
N LEU A 112 6.20 9.19 -17.80
CA LEU A 112 5.12 9.48 -16.87
C LEU A 112 4.24 10.62 -17.38
N GLU A 113 4.84 11.69 -17.92
CA GLU A 113 4.09 12.78 -18.55
C GLU A 113 3.24 12.29 -19.74
N GLN A 114 3.81 11.45 -20.62
CA GLN A 114 3.07 10.88 -21.74
C GLN A 114 1.91 9.99 -21.28
N LEU A 115 2.12 9.18 -20.24
CA LEU A 115 1.06 8.34 -19.67
C LEU A 115 -0.03 9.20 -19.01
N HIS A 116 0.35 10.32 -18.37
CA HIS A 116 -0.59 11.25 -17.76
C HIS A 116 -1.60 11.83 -18.76
N LEU A 117 -1.17 12.11 -20.00
CA LEU A 117 -2.05 12.61 -21.07
C LEU A 117 -3.23 11.65 -21.37
N ASN A 118 -3.09 10.36 -21.09
CA ASN A 118 -4.13 9.37 -21.33
C ASN A 118 -5.28 9.44 -20.32
N TYR A 119 -5.01 9.93 -19.10
CA TYR A 119 -6.00 9.95 -18.02
C TYR A 119 -6.27 11.34 -17.43
N VAL A 120 -5.54 12.39 -17.83
CA VAL A 120 -5.63 13.76 -17.29
C VAL A 120 -7.05 14.35 -17.31
N LYS A 121 -7.89 13.94 -18.27
CA LYS A 121 -9.27 14.44 -18.39
C LYS A 121 -10.22 13.79 -17.38
N ASP A 122 -9.90 12.61 -16.88
CA ASP A 122 -10.62 11.94 -15.81
C ASP A 122 -10.06 12.43 -14.48
N LYS A 123 -10.84 13.28 -13.79
CA LYS A 123 -10.43 13.89 -12.52
C LYS A 123 -10.24 12.85 -11.42
N THR A 124 -11.10 11.84 -11.35
CA THR A 124 -11.07 10.81 -10.30
C THR A 124 -9.87 9.91 -10.51
N LEU A 125 -9.68 9.42 -11.75
CA LEU A 125 -8.52 8.61 -12.10
C LEU A 125 -7.22 9.41 -11.92
N SER A 126 -7.19 10.68 -12.33
CA SER A 126 -6.03 11.55 -12.14
C SER A 126 -5.68 11.74 -10.67
N GLN A 127 -6.67 11.99 -9.82
CA GLN A 127 -6.45 12.14 -8.38
C GLN A 127 -5.85 10.87 -7.78
N MET A 128 -6.37 9.70 -8.16
CA MET A 128 -5.84 8.43 -7.68
C MET A 128 -4.42 8.19 -8.20
N MET A 129 -4.20 8.30 -9.52
CA MET A 129 -2.90 8.02 -10.15
C MET A 129 -1.81 8.94 -9.60
N LEU A 130 -2.14 10.21 -9.33
CA LEU A 130 -1.23 11.22 -8.78
C LEU A 130 -1.14 11.21 -7.25
N SER A 131 -1.93 10.39 -6.55
CA SER A 131 -1.95 10.38 -5.08
C SER A 131 -0.59 10.09 -4.41
N PRO A 132 0.30 9.23 -4.96
CA PRO A 132 1.65 9.07 -4.38
C PRO A 132 2.45 10.39 -4.42
N LEU A 133 2.38 11.12 -5.54
CA LEU A 133 3.06 12.40 -5.70
C LEU A 133 2.47 13.45 -4.75
N ALA A 134 1.13 13.52 -4.66
CA ALA A 134 0.45 14.44 -3.75
C ALA A 134 0.86 14.23 -2.29
N GLN A 135 1.06 12.97 -1.87
CA GLN A 135 1.41 12.64 -0.48
C GLN A 135 2.91 12.74 -0.19
N THR A 136 3.78 12.48 -1.16
CA THR A 136 5.23 12.41 -0.92
C THR A 136 6.01 13.60 -1.45
N GLY A 137 5.46 14.37 -2.39
CA GLY A 137 6.15 15.43 -3.11
C GLY A 137 7.28 14.94 -4.02
N LYS A 138 7.38 13.63 -4.29
CA LYS A 138 8.46 13.02 -5.08
C LYS A 138 7.92 12.45 -6.38
N LEU A 139 8.48 12.85 -7.52
CA LEU A 139 8.00 12.39 -8.83
C LEU A 139 8.13 10.86 -9.01
N HIS A 140 9.23 10.26 -8.55
CA HIS A 140 9.46 8.83 -8.65
C HIS A 140 8.46 7.98 -7.84
N SER A 141 7.73 8.57 -6.89
CA SER A 141 6.64 7.87 -6.19
C SER A 141 5.51 7.43 -7.13
N LEU A 142 5.36 8.10 -8.28
CA LEU A 142 4.35 7.74 -9.28
C LEU A 142 4.57 6.34 -9.87
N LEU A 143 5.77 5.77 -9.79
CA LEU A 143 6.02 4.39 -10.20
C LEU A 143 5.19 3.37 -9.41
N LEU A 144 4.66 3.73 -8.23
CA LEU A 144 3.75 2.89 -7.45
C LEU A 144 2.36 2.73 -8.11
N THR A 145 1.90 3.74 -8.85
CA THR A 145 0.60 3.75 -9.55
C THR A 145 0.73 3.59 -11.07
N HIS A 146 1.90 3.89 -11.64
CA HIS A 146 2.15 3.92 -13.08
C HIS A 146 2.89 2.67 -13.58
N ASN A 147 2.60 1.52 -13.00
CA ASN A 147 3.18 0.23 -13.41
C ASN A 147 2.08 -0.76 -13.82
N SER A 148 2.48 -1.85 -14.48
CA SER A 148 1.57 -2.86 -15.01
C SER A 148 0.65 -3.48 -13.96
N TRP A 149 1.15 -3.79 -12.76
CA TRP A 149 0.31 -4.34 -11.68
C TRP A 149 -0.76 -3.35 -11.25
N PHE A 150 -0.39 -2.11 -10.96
CA PHE A 150 -1.37 -1.13 -10.51
C PHE A 150 -2.42 -0.86 -11.59
N ILE A 151 -1.98 -0.69 -12.84
CA ILE A 151 -2.87 -0.40 -13.97
C ILE A 151 -3.80 -1.56 -14.27
N PHE A 152 -3.32 -2.82 -14.28
CA PHE A 152 -4.11 -3.95 -14.76
C PHE A 152 -4.73 -4.82 -13.65
N ASP A 153 -4.33 -4.67 -12.39
CA ASP A 153 -4.94 -5.40 -11.25
C ASP A 153 -5.67 -4.44 -10.29
N ILE A 154 -5.09 -3.28 -9.96
CA ILE A 154 -5.72 -2.35 -9.01
C ILE A 154 -6.81 -1.49 -9.64
N LEU A 155 -6.54 -0.82 -10.77
CA LEU A 155 -7.54 0.04 -11.42
C LEU A 155 -8.86 -0.66 -11.73
N PRO A 156 -8.87 -1.91 -12.26
CA PRO A 156 -10.14 -2.59 -12.55
C PRO A 156 -11.00 -2.81 -11.31
N ARG A 157 -10.36 -3.07 -10.15
CA ARG A 157 -11.06 -3.21 -8.85
C ARG A 157 -11.63 -1.89 -8.35
N LEU A 158 -11.05 -0.77 -8.77
CA LEU A 158 -11.55 0.59 -8.52
C LEU A 158 -12.59 1.04 -9.55
N GLY A 159 -13.02 0.16 -10.47
CA GLY A 159 -13.99 0.46 -11.51
C GLY A 159 -13.42 1.17 -12.75
N SER A 160 -12.10 1.33 -12.84
CA SER A 160 -11.42 1.90 -14.01
C SER A 160 -10.85 0.79 -14.88
N LEU A 161 -11.37 0.63 -16.09
CA LEU A 161 -10.89 -0.37 -17.05
C LEU A 161 -9.86 0.26 -17.99
N PRO A 162 -8.55 -0.05 -17.84
CA PRO A 162 -7.55 0.47 -18.74
C PRO A 162 -7.70 -0.14 -20.15
N SER A 163 -7.37 0.63 -21.18
CA SER A 163 -7.16 0.06 -22.51
C SER A 163 -5.92 -0.83 -22.50
N LEU A 164 -5.99 -1.99 -23.16
CA LEU A 164 -4.80 -2.79 -23.41
C LEU A 164 -3.80 -1.98 -24.25
N GLY A 165 -2.59 -1.85 -23.73
CA GLY A 165 -1.52 -1.08 -24.35
C GLY A 165 -0.18 -1.41 -23.71
N ASN A 166 0.89 -0.97 -24.36
CA ASN A 166 2.25 -1.18 -23.86
C ASN A 166 2.49 -0.29 -22.63
N ILE A 167 2.39 -0.87 -21.44
CA ILE A 167 2.86 -0.25 -20.21
C ILE A 167 4.37 -0.44 -20.12
N ARG A 168 5.07 0.65 -19.86
CA ARG A 168 6.55 0.67 -19.85
C ARG A 168 7.15 0.16 -18.54
N TYR A 169 6.41 0.31 -17.44
CA TYR A 169 6.89 0.00 -16.11
C TYR A 169 6.23 -1.23 -15.52
N SER A 170 7.01 -1.96 -14.77
CA SER A 170 6.63 -3.10 -13.95
C SER A 170 6.92 -2.78 -12.48
N PRO A 171 6.38 -3.56 -11.55
CA PRO A 171 6.75 -3.42 -10.15
C PRO A 171 8.24 -3.57 -9.87
N ALA A 172 8.96 -4.34 -10.70
CA ALA A 172 10.40 -4.54 -10.56
C ALA A 172 11.19 -3.23 -10.69
N ASP A 173 10.71 -2.26 -11.47
CA ASP A 173 11.42 -0.99 -11.69
C ASP A 173 11.57 -0.17 -10.42
N PHE A 174 10.59 -0.19 -9.51
CA PHE A 174 10.70 0.49 -8.23
C PHE A 174 11.17 -0.43 -7.11
N PHE A 175 10.83 -1.73 -7.12
CA PHE A 175 11.31 -2.65 -6.09
C PHE A 175 12.81 -2.89 -6.18
N ASN A 176 13.39 -3.03 -7.38
CA ASN A 176 14.82 -3.21 -7.54
C ASN A 176 15.61 -1.97 -7.10
N ALA A 177 15.08 -0.78 -7.36
CA ALA A 177 15.65 0.48 -6.90
C ALA A 177 15.42 0.73 -5.40
N MET A 178 14.48 0.03 -4.75
CA MET A 178 14.19 0.18 -3.32
C MET A 178 15.16 -0.61 -2.46
N HIS A 179 15.91 0.10 -1.64
CA HIS A 179 16.73 -0.48 -0.59
C HIS A 179 15.86 -1.14 0.48
N PHE A 180 16.33 -2.28 0.97
CA PHE A 180 15.72 -2.91 2.12
C PHE A 180 16.14 -2.17 3.39
N GLU A 181 15.16 -1.69 4.16
CA GLU A 181 15.38 -1.03 5.43
C GLU A 181 14.90 -1.90 6.58
N LEU A 182 15.63 -1.94 7.69
CA LEU A 182 15.31 -2.82 8.83
C LEU A 182 13.94 -2.52 9.47
N TRP A 183 13.39 -1.31 9.30
CA TRP A 183 12.04 -1.01 9.78
C TRP A 183 10.96 -1.72 8.95
N MET A 184 11.23 -2.07 7.70
CA MET A 184 10.29 -2.81 6.84
C MET A 184 10.06 -4.22 7.40
N ASP A 185 11.14 -4.84 7.87
CA ASP A 185 11.13 -6.19 8.42
C ASP A 185 10.58 -6.21 9.84
N ASN A 186 9.27 -6.40 9.92
CA ASN A 186 8.55 -6.56 11.17
C ASN A 186 8.81 -5.45 12.19
N GLY A 187 9.16 -4.25 11.73
CA GLY A 187 9.48 -3.12 12.58
C GLY A 187 10.72 -3.32 13.45
N MET A 188 11.77 -3.99 12.97
CA MET A 188 13.03 -4.15 13.74
C MET A 188 13.73 -2.82 14.03
N ALA A 189 13.63 -1.85 13.11
CA ALA A 189 14.04 -0.46 13.34
C ALA A 189 12.84 0.52 13.34
N ILE A 190 13.11 1.81 13.54
CA ILE A 190 12.12 2.88 13.51
C ILE A 190 12.33 3.73 12.25
N PRO A 191 11.32 3.88 11.38
CA PRO A 191 11.42 4.77 10.23
C PRO A 191 11.44 6.23 10.67
N LEU A 192 11.92 7.12 9.80
CA LEU A 192 12.03 8.57 10.08
C LEU A 192 10.71 9.16 10.59
N SER A 193 9.59 8.79 9.96
CA SER A 193 8.25 9.27 10.35
C SER A 193 7.83 8.94 11.78
N ALA A 194 8.40 7.88 12.38
CA ALA A 194 8.00 7.39 13.70
C ALA A 194 9.04 7.64 14.80
N GLN A 195 10.16 8.31 14.50
CA GLN A 195 11.24 8.56 15.46
C GLN A 195 10.76 9.37 16.67
N ALA A 196 10.00 10.45 16.45
CA ALA A 196 9.49 11.28 17.53
C ALA A 196 8.54 10.52 18.46
N LEU A 197 7.61 9.73 17.91
CA LEU A 197 6.72 8.87 18.69
C LEU A 197 7.51 7.86 19.53
N HIS A 198 8.56 7.27 18.94
CA HIS A 198 9.40 6.31 19.64
C HIS A 198 10.16 6.95 20.81
N GLN A 199 10.72 8.14 20.62
CA GLN A 199 11.42 8.88 21.68
C GLN A 199 10.49 9.18 22.85
N ILE A 200 9.27 9.65 22.60
CA ILE A 200 8.29 9.93 23.66
C ILE A 200 7.99 8.67 24.47
N LYS A 201 7.72 7.54 23.81
CA LYS A 201 7.43 6.25 24.47
C LYS A 201 8.59 5.69 25.32
N GLN A 202 9.83 6.15 25.09
CA GLN A 202 10.97 5.78 25.94
C GLN A 202 11.10 6.68 27.17
N THR A 203 10.55 7.89 27.12
CA THR A 203 10.64 8.89 28.20
C THR A 203 9.45 8.88 29.17
N THR A 204 8.35 8.22 28.79
CA THR A 204 7.15 7.99 29.63
C THR A 204 7.12 6.57 30.14
#